data_AF-A0AAN7XLR3-F1
#
_entry.id   AF-A0AAN7XLR3-F1
#
_cell.length_a   1.000
_cell.length_b   1.000
_cell.length_c   1.000
_cell.angle_alpha   90.00
_cell.angle_beta   90.00
_cell.angle_gamma   90.00
#
_symmetry.space_group_name_H-M   'P 1'
#
loop_
_entity.id
_entity.type
_entity.pdbx_description
1 polymer ?
#
loop_
_entity_poly.entity_id
_entity_poly.type
_entity_poly.pdbx_seq_one_letter_code
_entity_poly.pdbx_strand_id
1 'polypeptide(L)'
;MKRHVICETDSKFYAPTNVKTQCITNALGCIKEELDGTAHLECSDTFEYKDMAVNSLDNLIKERSKKGLGLTDAKECACERYEEKPFNEFLDAMKSLLQRIHSEPSS
;
A
#
# COMPACT_ATOMS: atom_id res chain seq x y z
N MET A 1 -6.20 5.61 11.56
CA MET A 1 -6.62 4.49 10.68
C MET A 1 -7.34 3.37 11.42
N LYS A 2 -6.70 2.53 12.27
CA LYS A 2 -7.34 1.29 12.80
C LYS A 2 -8.71 1.43 13.51
N ARG A 3 -9.10 2.61 14.05
CA ARG A 3 -10.37 2.77 14.81
C ARG A 3 -11.53 3.36 14.00
N HIS A 4 -11.30 3.74 12.75
CA HIS A 4 -12.26 4.56 11.99
C HIS A 4 -12.64 3.99 10.63
N VAL A 5 -11.94 2.93 10.21
CA VAL A 5 -12.25 2.17 9.00
C VAL A 5 -12.81 0.81 9.42
N ILE A 6 -14.02 0.51 8.97
CA ILE A 6 -14.74 -0.74 9.24
C ILE A 6 -15.04 -1.38 7.89
N CYS A 7 -14.53 -2.58 7.66
CA CYS A 7 -14.74 -3.32 6.43
C CYS A 7 -15.78 -4.43 6.61
N GLU A 8 -16.30 -4.93 5.49
CA GLU A 8 -17.05 -6.19 5.45
C GLU A 8 -16.19 -7.34 6.01
N THR A 9 -16.85 -8.40 6.48
CA THR A 9 -16.18 -9.43 7.31
C THR A 9 -15.25 -10.33 6.48
N ASP A 10 -15.52 -10.43 5.18
CA ASP A 10 -14.81 -11.23 4.19
C ASP A 10 -13.92 -10.40 3.25
N SER A 11 -13.83 -9.08 3.44
CA SER A 11 -12.93 -8.22 2.69
C SER A 11 -11.47 -8.67 2.82
N LYS A 12 -10.79 -8.80 1.70
CA LYS A 12 -9.37 -9.12 1.63
C LYS A 12 -8.63 -8.20 0.68
N PHE A 13 -7.36 -7.98 0.98
CA PHE A 13 -6.51 -7.02 0.29
C PHE A 13 -5.15 -7.65 0.06
N TYR A 14 -4.57 -7.50 -1.12
CA TYR A 14 -3.19 -7.90 -1.36
C TYR A 14 -2.26 -7.16 -0.40
N ALA A 15 -1.56 -7.88 0.49
CA ALA A 15 -0.75 -7.30 1.55
C ALA A 15 0.75 -7.48 1.27
N PRO A 16 1.45 -6.43 0.79
CA PRO A 16 2.85 -6.56 0.41
C PRO A 16 3.75 -6.78 1.63
N THR A 17 4.18 -8.03 1.81
CA THR A 17 5.14 -8.44 2.83
C THR A 17 6.40 -8.98 2.16
N ASN A 18 7.55 -8.92 2.84
CA ASN A 18 8.85 -9.38 2.30
C ASN A 18 9.20 -8.80 0.92
N VAL A 19 8.80 -7.55 0.67
CA VAL A 19 8.93 -6.86 -0.62
C VAL A 19 10.41 -6.77 -1.02
N LYS A 20 10.77 -7.14 -2.25
CA LYS A 20 12.14 -6.93 -2.75
C LYS A 20 12.41 -5.44 -2.98
N THR A 21 13.65 -4.98 -2.84
CA THR A 21 13.98 -3.53 -2.96
C THR A 21 13.51 -2.95 -4.30
N GLN A 22 13.67 -3.68 -5.40
CA GLN A 22 13.19 -3.24 -6.73
C GLN A 22 11.67 -3.17 -6.85
N CYS A 23 10.92 -3.84 -5.97
CA CYS A 23 9.45 -3.87 -5.99
C CYS A 23 8.81 -2.88 -5.02
N ILE A 24 9.58 -2.10 -4.26
CA ILE A 24 9.03 -1.20 -3.22
C ILE A 24 8.01 -0.22 -3.82
N THR A 25 8.32 0.39 -4.96
CA THR A 25 7.44 1.37 -5.60
C THR A 25 6.17 0.72 -6.15
N ASN A 26 6.27 -0.47 -6.73
CA ASN A 26 5.10 -1.27 -7.11
C ASN A 26 4.25 -1.66 -5.89
N ALA A 27 4.88 -2.06 -4.78
CA ALA A 27 4.15 -2.42 -3.55
C ALA A 27 3.38 -1.22 -2.96
N LEU A 28 3.94 0.00 -3.04
CA LEU A 28 3.19 1.22 -2.71
C LEU A 28 2.01 1.43 -3.65
N GLY A 29 2.19 1.16 -4.94
CA GLY A 29 1.12 1.20 -5.95
C GLY A 29 -0.01 0.23 -5.61
N CYS A 30 0.32 -1.03 -5.27
CA CYS A 30 -0.67 -2.03 -4.86
C CYS A 30 -1.46 -1.57 -3.63
N ILE A 31 -0.79 -1.04 -2.61
CA ILE A 31 -1.47 -0.53 -1.41
C ILE A 31 -2.41 0.62 -1.77
N LYS A 32 -1.98 1.52 -2.65
CA LYS A 32 -2.80 2.64 -3.12
C LYS A 32 -4.04 2.12 -3.86
N GLU A 33 -3.88 1.19 -4.78
CA GLU A 33 -4.97 0.59 -5.55
C GLU A 33 -5.96 -0.16 -4.66
N GLU A 34 -5.48 -0.90 -3.65
CA GLU A 34 -6.34 -1.58 -2.67
C GLU A 34 -7.13 -0.59 -1.81
N LEU A 35 -6.53 0.54 -1.43
CA LEU A 35 -7.21 1.58 -0.64
C LEU A 35 -8.26 2.34 -1.45
N ASP A 36 -7.94 2.67 -2.70
CA ASP A 36 -8.76 3.47 -3.64
C ASP A 36 -9.79 2.62 -4.40
N GLY A 37 -9.60 1.30 -4.42
CA GLY A 37 -10.48 0.31 -5.05
C GLY A 37 -11.24 -0.51 -4.01
N THR A 38 -10.71 -1.68 -3.66
CA THR A 38 -11.36 -2.66 -2.79
C THR A 38 -11.85 -2.02 -1.49
N ALA A 39 -10.98 -1.30 -0.78
CA ALA A 39 -11.33 -0.72 0.51
C ALA A 39 -12.28 0.46 0.35
N HIS A 40 -12.24 1.18 -0.78
CA HIS A 40 -13.20 2.23 -1.08
C HIS A 40 -14.62 1.68 -1.15
N LEU A 41 -14.79 0.51 -1.78
CA LEU A 41 -16.08 -0.15 -1.99
C LEU A 41 -16.56 -0.92 -0.75
N GLU A 42 -15.67 -1.65 -0.09
CA GLU A 42 -16.05 -2.64 0.93
C GLU A 42 -15.85 -2.14 2.37
N CYS A 43 -15.28 -0.94 2.56
CA CYS A 43 -15.05 -0.39 3.89
C CYS A 43 -15.68 0.98 4.08
N SER A 44 -16.39 1.16 5.19
CA SER A 44 -16.80 2.47 5.68
C SER A 44 -15.63 3.18 6.35
N ASP A 45 -15.41 4.45 6.01
CA ASP A 45 -14.38 5.30 6.59
C ASP A 45 -14.97 6.64 6.97
N THR A 46 -15.13 6.86 8.28
CA THR A 46 -15.88 8.00 8.81
C THR A 46 -15.09 9.32 8.80
N PHE A 47 -13.80 9.29 8.45
CA PHE A 47 -12.91 10.45 8.54
C PHE A 47 -11.99 10.58 7.31
N GLU A 48 -12.34 9.95 6.19
CA GLU A 48 -11.59 10.05 4.92
C GLU A 48 -10.09 9.68 5.07
N TYR A 49 -9.76 8.79 6.02
CA TYR A 49 -8.41 8.28 6.22
C TYR A 49 -7.85 7.55 5.01
N LYS A 50 -8.70 6.82 4.27
CA LYS A 50 -8.33 6.13 3.03
C LYS A 50 -7.88 7.15 1.99
N ASP A 51 -8.64 8.22 1.76
CA ASP A 51 -8.32 9.25 0.78
C ASP A 51 -7.04 10.02 1.14
N MET A 52 -6.86 10.35 2.43
CA MET A 52 -5.61 10.93 2.92
C MET A 52 -4.42 9.99 2.72
N ALA A 53 -4.60 8.68 2.94
CA ALA A 53 -3.55 7.69 2.73
C ALA A 53 -3.22 7.53 1.24
N VAL A 54 -4.23 7.47 0.36
CA VAL A 54 -4.07 7.42 -1.10
C VAL A 54 -3.25 8.62 -1.60
N ASN A 55 -3.60 9.83 -1.17
CA ASN A 55 -2.85 11.05 -1.54
C ASN A 55 -1.40 11.02 -1.04
N SER A 56 -1.18 10.52 0.17
CA SER A 56 0.17 10.41 0.74
C SER A 56 1.03 9.39 -0.01
N LEU A 57 0.43 8.25 -0.38
CA LEU A 57 1.09 7.21 -1.18
C LEU A 57 1.41 7.70 -2.59
N ASP A 58 0.49 8.42 -3.24
CA ASP A 58 0.71 8.98 -4.57
C ASP A 58 1.91 9.95 -4.60
N ASN A 59 1.99 10.84 -3.60
CA ASN A 59 3.14 11.73 -3.45
C ASN A 59 4.45 10.95 -3.24
N LEU A 60 4.43 9.91 -2.40
CA LEU A 60 5.62 9.09 -2.14
C LEU A 60 6.08 8.34 -3.41
N ILE A 61 5.14 7.77 -4.18
CA ILE A 61 5.43 7.10 -5.46
C ILE A 61 6.04 8.09 -6.45
N LYS A 62 5.51 9.31 -6.55
CA LYS A 62 6.05 10.38 -7.39
C LYS A 62 7.48 10.75 -6.99
N GLU A 63 7.75 10.93 -5.70
CA GLU A 63 9.10 11.25 -5.21
C GLU A 63 10.10 10.12 -5.46
N ARG A 64 9.71 8.86 -5.28
CA ARG A 64 10.55 7.70 -5.62
C ARG A 64 10.84 7.64 -7.13
N SER A 65 9.83 7.91 -7.95
CA SER A 65 9.98 7.93 -9.42
C SER A 65 10.97 9.00 -9.88
N LYS A 66 10.94 10.20 -9.28
CA LYS A 66 11.93 11.27 -9.56
C LYS A 66 13.36 10.85 -9.22
N LYS A 67 13.55 9.93 -8.28
CA LYS A 67 14.86 9.35 -7.90
C LYS A 67 15.28 8.15 -8.74
N GLY A 68 14.55 7.83 -9.82
CA GLY A 68 14.83 6.66 -10.67
C GLY A 68 14.36 5.33 -10.07
N LEU A 69 13.61 5.36 -8.96
CA LEU A 69 13.04 4.19 -8.30
C LEU A 69 11.55 4.07 -8.68
N GLY A 70 11.23 4.19 -9.96
CA GLY A 70 9.85 4.18 -10.47
C GLY A 70 9.18 2.81 -10.43
N LEU A 71 7.96 2.75 -10.97
CA LEU A 71 7.25 1.49 -11.21
C LEU A 71 7.97 0.64 -12.25
N THR A 72 7.83 -0.69 -12.14
CA THR A 72 8.35 -1.67 -13.10
C THR A 72 7.27 -2.65 -13.55
N ASP A 73 7.38 -3.16 -14.77
CA ASP A 73 6.49 -4.20 -15.31
C ASP A 73 6.95 -5.63 -14.94
N ALA A 74 7.92 -5.76 -14.03
CA ALA A 74 8.41 -7.05 -13.58
C ALA A 74 7.29 -7.85 -12.91
N LYS A 75 6.97 -9.04 -13.47
CA LYS A 75 5.92 -9.94 -12.95
C LYS A 75 6.10 -10.34 -11.48
N GLU A 76 7.33 -10.28 -10.97
CA GLU A 76 7.60 -10.56 -9.56
C GLU A 76 7.16 -9.44 -8.60
N CYS A 77 6.86 -8.25 -9.12
CA CYS A 77 6.38 -7.10 -8.36
C CYS A 77 4.86 -6.87 -8.51
N ALA A 78 4.15 -7.75 -9.23
CA ALA A 78 2.70 -7.66 -9.41
C ALA A 78 1.95 -7.84 -8.08
N CYS A 79 0.81 -7.18 -7.90
CA CYS A 79 0.07 -7.16 -6.65
C CYS A 79 -0.45 -8.54 -6.24
N GLU A 80 -0.89 -9.32 -7.24
CA GLU A 80 -1.45 -10.66 -7.10
C GLU A 80 -0.42 -11.71 -6.64
N ARG A 81 0.85 -11.33 -6.53
CA ARG A 81 1.90 -12.17 -5.93
C ARG A 81 1.83 -12.16 -4.40
N TYR A 82 1.26 -11.11 -3.82
CA TYR A 82 1.16 -10.99 -2.38
C TYR A 82 -0.04 -11.78 -1.87
N GLU A 83 0.04 -12.21 -0.61
CA GLU A 83 -1.08 -12.90 0.02
C GLU A 83 -2.20 -11.90 0.31
N GLU A 84 -3.44 -12.29 0.03
CA GLU A 84 -4.62 -11.54 0.44
C GLU A 84 -4.82 -11.67 1.95
N LYS A 85 -4.93 -10.54 2.65
CA LYS A 85 -5.09 -10.48 4.11
C LYS A 85 -6.29 -9.62 4.50
N PRO A 86 -6.86 -9.83 5.71
CA PRO A 86 -7.85 -8.92 6.26
C PRO A 86 -7.27 -7.51 6.44
N PHE A 87 -8.15 -6.51 6.51
CA PHE A 87 -7.76 -5.10 6.48
C PHE A 87 -6.74 -4.70 7.56
N ASN A 88 -6.83 -5.26 8.76
CA ASN A 88 -5.91 -4.95 9.86
C ASN A 88 -4.46 -5.39 9.57
N GLU A 89 -4.29 -6.57 8.97
CA GLU A 89 -3.01 -7.13 8.56
C GLU A 89 -2.45 -6.40 7.33
N PHE A 90 -3.32 -6.06 6.38
CA PHE A 90 -2.97 -5.18 5.25
C PHE A 90 -2.40 -3.83 5.74
N LEU A 91 -3.05 -3.19 6.72
CA LEU A 91 -2.53 -1.94 7.30
C LEU A 91 -1.18 -2.10 8.00
N ASP A 92 -0.92 -3.26 8.59
CA ASP A 92 0.36 -3.52 9.24
C ASP A 92 1.47 -3.76 8.20
N ALA A 93 1.17 -4.46 7.10
CA ALA A 93 2.07 -4.57 5.95
C ALA A 93 2.42 -3.19 5.35
N MET A 94 1.42 -2.32 5.16
CA MET A 94 1.64 -0.94 4.70
C MET A 94 2.59 -0.18 5.63
N LYS A 95 2.35 -0.20 6.94
CA LYS A 95 3.22 0.50 7.91
C LYS A 95 4.65 -0.02 7.88
N SER A 96 4.83 -1.34 7.81
CA SER A 96 6.16 -1.95 7.73
C SER A 96 6.91 -1.50 6.47
N LEU A 97 6.22 -1.40 5.32
CA LEU A 97 6.81 -0.88 4.10
C LEU A 97 7.22 0.59 4.23
N LEU A 98 6.35 1.44 4.79
CA LEU A 98 6.66 2.86 5.02
C LEU A 98 7.84 3.05 5.98
N GLN A 99 7.90 2.28 7.07
CA GLN A 99 9.03 2.30 8.01
C GLN A 99 10.35 1.94 7.32
N ARG A 100 10.32 0.94 6.45
CA ARG A 100 11.50 0.56 5.66
C ARG A 100 11.96 1.70 4.77
N ILE A 101 11.06 2.37 4.06
CA ILE A 101 11.40 3.50 3.19
C ILE A 101 12.01 4.66 4.00
N HIS A 102 11.46 4.97 5.16
CA HIS A 102 12.01 6.02 6.04
C HIS A 102 13.37 5.66 6.64
N SER A 103 13.71 4.36 6.65
CA SER A 103 15.00 3.85 7.11
C SER A 103 16.03 3.71 5.98
N GLU A 104 15.64 3.90 4.72
CA GLU A 104 16.59 3.95 3.59
C GLU A 104 17.42 5.24 3.71
N PRO A 105 18.76 5.17 3.76
CA PRO A 105 19.58 6.38 3.81
C PRO A 105 19.35 7.20 2.54
N SER A 106 19.05 8.49 2.72
CA SER A 106 18.98 9.46 1.64
C SER A 106 20.35 9.51 0.95
N SER A 107 20.47 8.80 -0.17
CA SER A 107 21.65 8.82 -1.04
C SER A 107 21.74 10.15 -1.78
#